data_AF-A0A9E3LDD5-F1
#
_entry.id   AF-A0A9E3LDD5-F1
#
_cell.length_a   1.000
_cell.length_b   1.000
_cell.length_c   1.000
_cell.angle_alpha   90.00
_cell.angle_beta   90.00
_cell.angle_gamma   90.00
#
_symmetry.space_group_name_H-M   'P 1'
#
loop_
_entity.id
_entity.type
_entity.pdbx_description
1 polymer ?
#
loop_
_entity_poly.entity_id
_entity_poly.type
_entity_poly.pdbx_seq_one_letter_code
_entity_poly.pdbx_strand_id
1 'polypeptide(L)'
;MTEALYEDDGLVFDEDGITIRRYYFPFASSKRIAYNKIQCIKAKPMSWATGKGRLWGTANPRHWLPLDMRRSRKRTLLILHVGRWIRPCITPEDPDRVIKVLRDRVRPS
;
A
#
# COMPACT_ATOMS: atom_id res chain seq x y z
N MET A 1 15.84 16.64 -2.51
CA MET A 1 15.33 15.39 -1.89
C MET A 1 14.24 15.82 -0.93
N THR A 2 13.00 15.46 -1.19
CA THR A 2 11.92 15.69 -0.24
C THR A 2 12.09 14.74 0.94
N GLU A 3 11.89 15.24 2.16
CA GLU A 3 11.99 14.43 3.38
C GLU A 3 10.87 13.39 3.43
N ALA A 4 11.21 12.14 3.75
CA ALA A 4 10.24 11.06 3.86
C ALA A 4 9.45 11.17 5.18
N LEU A 5 8.13 11.28 5.09
CA LEU A 5 7.20 11.23 6.23
C LEU A 5 7.16 9.82 6.85
N TYR A 6 7.31 8.81 6.01
CA TYR A 6 7.44 7.41 6.38
C TYR A 6 8.23 6.65 5.32
N GLU A 7 9.08 5.73 5.75
CA GLU A 7 9.80 4.85 4.85
C GLU A 7 9.98 3.48 5.50
N ASP A 8 9.76 2.44 4.70
CA ASP A 8 10.17 1.07 5.00
C ASP A 8 10.74 0.38 3.75
N ASP A 9 11.07 -0.91 3.82
CA ASP A 9 11.62 -1.65 2.68
C ASP A 9 10.72 -1.64 1.42
N GLY A 10 9.40 -1.54 1.59
CA GLY A 10 8.42 -1.60 0.50
C GLY A 10 7.78 -0.25 0.14
N LEU A 11 7.88 0.76 0.99
CA LEU A 11 7.07 1.97 0.91
C LEU A 11 7.89 3.23 1.20
N VAL A 12 7.57 4.30 0.47
CA VAL A 12 7.98 5.67 0.81
C VAL A 12 6.75 6.55 0.77
N PHE A 13 6.57 7.35 1.80
CA PHE A 13 5.57 8.42 1.86
C PHE A 13 6.33 9.73 1.99
N ASP A 14 6.08 10.65 1.09
CA ASP A 14 6.60 12.00 1.14
C ASP A 14 5.44 13.00 1.17
N GLU A 15 5.71 14.27 0.92
CA GLU A 15 4.73 15.35 0.95
C GLU A 15 3.59 15.20 -0.08
N ASP A 16 3.87 14.57 -1.22
CA ASP A 16 2.97 14.53 -2.38
C ASP A 16 2.23 13.20 -2.51
N GLY A 17 2.81 12.10 -2.00
CA GLY A 17 2.15 10.82 -2.10
C GLY A 17 2.94 9.62 -1.62
N ILE A 18 2.55 8.48 -2.17
CA ILE A 18 3.03 7.15 -1.80
C ILE A 18 3.76 6.54 -2.97
N THR A 19 4.98 6.08 -2.74
CA THR A 19 5.73 5.21 -3.63
C THR A 19 5.66 3.78 -3.09
N ILE A 20 5.03 2.89 -3.85
CA ILE A 20 5.01 1.45 -3.57
C ILE A 20 6.10 0.79 -4.39
N ARG A 21 7.16 0.31 -3.72
CA ARG A 21 8.27 -0.38 -4.37
C ARG A 21 7.83 -1.75 -4.85
N ARG A 22 8.50 -2.25 -5.89
CA ARG A 22 8.31 -3.62 -6.40
C ARG A 22 6.85 -3.94 -6.73
N TYR A 23 6.14 -2.97 -7.31
CA TYR A 23 4.71 -3.05 -7.54
C TYR A 23 4.38 -3.85 -8.81
N TYR A 24 5.00 -3.51 -9.94
CA TYR A 24 4.62 -4.06 -11.24
C TYR A 24 5.38 -5.35 -11.57
N PHE A 25 4.63 -6.45 -11.72
CA PHE A 25 5.15 -7.71 -12.22
C PHE A 25 5.42 -7.60 -13.73
N PRO A 26 6.51 -8.20 -14.27
CA PRO A 26 7.54 -8.98 -13.58
C PRO A 26 8.78 -8.18 -13.13
N PHE A 27 8.89 -6.91 -13.51
CA PHE A 27 10.15 -6.14 -13.38
C PHE A 27 10.36 -5.44 -12.04
N ALA A 28 9.41 -5.55 -11.13
CA ALA A 28 9.49 -4.96 -9.79
C ALA A 28 9.71 -3.42 -9.82
N SER A 29 9.19 -2.75 -10.85
CA SER A 29 9.19 -1.29 -10.88
C SER A 29 8.18 -0.72 -9.89
N SER A 30 8.47 0.48 -9.42
CA SER A 30 7.67 1.17 -8.39
C SER A 30 6.39 1.77 -8.98
N LYS A 31 5.37 1.91 -8.14
CA LYS A 31 4.16 2.68 -8.45
C LYS A 31 4.08 3.92 -7.57
N ARG A 32 3.86 5.08 -8.19
CA ARG A 32 3.55 6.33 -7.49
C ARG A 32 2.04 6.57 -7.44
N ILE A 33 1.53 7.01 -6.29
CA ILE A 33 0.13 7.39 -6.08
C ILE A 33 0.12 8.71 -5.30
N ALA A 34 -0.37 9.79 -5.92
CA ALA A 34 -0.57 11.07 -5.23
C ALA A 34 -1.72 10.98 -4.22
N TYR A 35 -1.62 11.68 -3.08
CA TYR A 35 -2.67 11.62 -2.04
C TYR A 35 -4.05 12.05 -2.56
N ASN A 36 -4.11 13.04 -3.45
CA ASN A 36 -5.35 13.53 -4.06
C ASN A 36 -6.05 12.50 -4.99
N LYS A 37 -5.40 11.38 -5.32
CA LYS A 37 -6.02 10.27 -6.05
C LYS A 37 -6.57 9.19 -5.12
N ILE A 38 -6.31 9.27 -3.81
CA ILE A 38 -6.81 8.32 -2.82
C ILE A 38 -8.13 8.87 -2.29
N GLN A 39 -9.22 8.16 -2.54
CA GLN A 39 -10.57 8.54 -2.11
C GLN A 39 -10.84 8.09 -0.67
N CYS A 40 -10.40 6.88 -0.33
CA CYS A 40 -10.46 6.36 1.04
C CYS A 40 -9.48 5.19 1.22
N ILE A 41 -9.26 4.82 2.47
CA ILE A 41 -8.44 3.68 2.85
C ILE A 41 -9.27 2.71 3.68
N LYS A 42 -9.15 1.42 3.39
CA LYS A 42 -9.72 0.37 4.23
C LYS A 42 -8.61 -0.46 4.86
N ALA A 43 -8.59 -0.51 6.19
CA ALA A 43 -7.72 -1.41 6.94
C ALA A 43 -8.41 -2.78 7.13
N LYS A 44 -7.63 -3.86 7.01
CA LYS A 44 -8.06 -5.22 7.33
C LYS A 44 -6.92 -5.97 8.03
N PRO A 45 -7.22 -6.94 8.93
CA PRO A 45 -6.20 -7.84 9.44
C PRO A 45 -5.65 -8.73 8.31
N MET A 46 -4.36 -9.02 8.38
CA MET A 46 -3.71 -9.98 7.49
C MET A 46 -4.06 -11.41 7.90
N SER A 47 -4.65 -12.13 6.95
CA SER A 47 -4.97 -13.56 7.04
C SER A 47 -4.61 -14.26 5.74
N TRP A 48 -4.65 -15.59 5.73
CA TRP A 48 -4.46 -16.36 4.50
C TRP A 48 -5.44 -15.93 3.40
N ALA A 49 -6.71 -15.65 3.75
CA ALA A 49 -7.73 -15.17 2.83
C ALA A 49 -7.47 -13.76 2.26
N THR A 50 -6.71 -12.91 2.96
CA THR A 50 -6.32 -11.58 2.47
C THR A 50 -4.93 -11.55 1.84
N GLY A 51 -4.33 -12.72 1.60
CA GLY A 51 -3.06 -12.85 0.88
C GLY A 51 -1.81 -12.86 1.76
N LYS A 52 -1.89 -13.31 3.02
CA LYS A 52 -0.73 -13.39 3.93
C LYS A 52 0.44 -14.22 3.40
N GLY A 53 0.17 -15.32 2.70
CA GLY A 53 1.21 -16.11 2.02
C GLY A 53 1.52 -15.67 0.59
N ARG A 54 0.83 -14.66 0.06
CA ARG A 54 1.06 -14.22 -1.32
C ARG A 54 2.33 -13.41 -1.37
N LEU A 55 3.23 -13.73 -2.29
CA LEU A 55 4.45 -12.94 -2.49
C LEU A 55 4.20 -11.71 -3.36
N TRP A 56 3.45 -11.87 -4.46
CA TRP A 56 3.20 -10.80 -5.44
C TRP A 56 1.87 -11.01 -6.18
N GLY A 57 1.26 -9.92 -6.63
CA GLY A 57 0.12 -9.93 -7.52
C GLY A 57 -1.19 -10.13 -6.78
N THR A 58 -2.08 -10.93 -7.35
CA THR A 58 -3.48 -10.99 -6.91
C THR A 58 -4.02 -12.41 -6.78
N ALA A 59 -4.93 -12.60 -5.81
CA ALA A 59 -5.87 -13.74 -5.74
C ALA A 59 -7.30 -13.34 -6.12
N ASN A 60 -7.58 -12.04 -6.12
CA ASN A 60 -8.88 -11.44 -6.31
C ASN A 60 -8.71 -10.28 -7.29
N PRO A 61 -9.36 -10.30 -8.47
CA PRO A 61 -9.07 -9.38 -9.56
C PRO A 61 -9.20 -7.90 -9.20
N ARG A 62 -9.79 -7.53 -8.05
CA ARG A 62 -9.88 -6.15 -7.56
C ARG A 62 -8.71 -5.68 -6.68
N HIS A 63 -7.90 -6.58 -6.13
CA HIS A 63 -6.82 -6.24 -5.19
C HIS A 63 -5.47 -6.61 -5.76
N TRP A 64 -4.49 -5.70 -5.74
CA TRP A 64 -3.13 -5.98 -6.19
C TRP A 64 -2.12 -5.77 -5.07
N LEU A 65 -1.36 -6.81 -4.71
CA LEU A 65 -0.31 -6.75 -3.72
C LEU A 65 1.06 -6.65 -4.41
N PRO A 66 1.97 -5.73 -4.01
CA PRO A 66 3.33 -5.65 -4.54
C PRO A 66 4.17 -6.89 -4.15
N LEU A 67 5.40 -7.01 -4.61
CA LEU A 67 6.32 -8.04 -4.11
C LEU A 67 6.74 -7.73 -2.68
N ASP A 68 6.44 -8.64 -1.76
CA ASP A 68 6.85 -8.56 -0.35
C ASP A 68 7.15 -9.98 0.18
N MET A 69 8.43 -10.28 0.35
CA MET A 69 8.90 -11.57 0.87
C MET A 69 8.64 -11.75 2.37
N ARG A 70 8.37 -10.66 3.08
CA ARG A 70 8.14 -10.64 4.53
C ARG A 70 6.65 -10.51 4.88
N ARG A 71 5.76 -10.55 3.89
CA ARG A 71 4.30 -10.36 4.08
C ARG A 71 3.68 -11.30 5.10
N SER A 72 4.19 -12.53 5.20
CA SER A 72 3.72 -13.52 6.17
C SER A 72 3.85 -13.06 7.63
N ARG A 73 4.75 -12.12 7.91
CA ARG A 73 4.97 -11.53 9.24
C ARG A 73 4.14 -10.26 9.48
N LYS A 74 3.55 -9.68 8.43
CA LYS A 74 2.75 -8.44 8.51
C LYS A 74 1.37 -8.73 9.10
N ARG A 75 0.83 -7.77 9.85
CA ARG A 75 -0.44 -7.90 10.58
C ARG A 75 -1.60 -7.13 9.95
N THR A 76 -1.32 -6.10 9.16
CA THR A 76 -2.33 -5.19 8.61
C THR A 76 -2.20 -5.08 7.10
N LEU A 77 -3.33 -5.17 6.42
CA LEU A 77 -3.52 -4.85 5.01
C LEU A 77 -4.20 -3.49 4.92
N LEU A 78 -3.61 -2.56 4.17
CA LEU A 78 -4.29 -1.32 3.78
C LEU A 78 -4.66 -1.41 2.30
N ILE A 79 -5.94 -1.16 2.01
CA ILE A 79 -6.48 -1.17 0.65
C ILE A 79 -6.72 0.28 0.24
N LEU A 80 -6.05 0.73 -0.82
CA LEU A 80 -6.16 2.09 -1.33
C LEU A 80 -7.25 2.16 -2.38
N HIS A 81 -8.32 2.91 -2.10
CA HIS A 81 -9.37 3.19 -3.07
C HIS A 81 -8.96 4.40 -3.91
N VAL A 82 -8.61 4.17 -5.17
CA VAL A 82 -8.05 5.20 -6.06
C VAL A 82 -8.95 5.54 -7.27
N GLY A 83 -10.26 5.30 -7.15
CA GLY A 83 -11.22 5.52 -8.23
C GLY A 83 -11.05 4.59 -9.45
N ARG A 84 -10.31 3.47 -9.31
CA ARG A 84 -10.08 2.48 -10.37
C ARG A 84 -10.53 1.09 -9.95
N TRP A 85 -10.72 0.21 -10.95
CA TRP A 85 -11.10 -1.19 -10.72
C TRP A 85 -10.08 -1.95 -9.86
N ILE A 86 -8.79 -1.80 -10.18
CA ILE A 86 -7.69 -2.37 -9.39
C ILE A 86 -7.37 -1.46 -8.22
N ARG A 87 -7.41 -2.02 -7.01
CA ARG A 87 -7.07 -1.37 -5.75
C ARG A 87 -5.67 -1.81 -5.32
N PRO A 88 -4.68 -0.89 -5.32
CA PRO A 88 -3.38 -1.14 -4.72
C PRO A 88 -3.54 -1.50 -3.24
N CYS A 89 -2.88 -2.57 -2.81
CA CYS A 89 -2.82 -2.98 -1.42
C CYS A 89 -1.39 -2.83 -0.90
N ILE A 90 -1.24 -2.35 0.33
CA ILE A 90 0.06 -2.19 0.99
C ILE A 90 0.04 -2.87 2.37
N THR A 91 1.21 -3.33 2.80
CA THR A 91 1.43 -4.05 4.06
C THR A 91 2.59 -3.41 4.83
N PRO A 92 2.39 -2.19 5.38
CA PRO A 92 3.46 -1.43 6.03
C PRO A 92 4.02 -2.14 7.26
N GLU A 93 5.27 -1.87 7.63
CA GLU A 93 5.83 -2.40 8.88
C GLU A 93 5.22 -1.75 10.13
N ASP A 94 4.87 -0.46 10.03
CA ASP A 94 4.20 0.31 11.08
C ASP A 94 2.84 0.84 10.54
N PRO A 95 1.77 0.04 10.67
CA PRO A 95 0.46 0.42 10.16
C PRO A 95 -0.11 1.67 10.83
N ASP A 96 0.18 1.89 12.11
CA ASP A 96 -0.38 2.99 12.87
C ASP A 96 0.21 4.32 12.42
N ARG A 97 1.54 4.38 12.22
CA ARG A 97 2.20 5.55 11.64
C ARG A 97 1.70 5.84 10.22
N VAL A 98 1.55 4.82 9.38
CA VAL A 98 1.05 5.00 8.01
C VAL A 98 -0.40 5.49 8.00
N ILE A 99 -1.26 4.93 8.85
CA ILE A 99 -2.66 5.39 8.96
C ILE A 99 -2.71 6.85 9.42
N LYS A 100 -1.85 7.26 10.35
CA LYS A 100 -1.75 8.66 10.79
C LYS A 100 -1.38 9.58 9.63
N VAL A 101 -0.31 9.28 8.89
CA VAL A 101 0.11 10.08 7.71
C VAL A 101 -1.03 10.16 6.68
N LEU A 102 -1.68 9.04 6.40
CA LEU A 102 -2.79 8.99 5.45
C LEU A 102 -3.99 9.82 5.90
N ARG A 103 -4.33 9.81 7.20
CA ARG A 103 -5.44 10.61 7.74
C ARG A 103 -5.20 12.11 7.54
N ASP A 104 -3.96 12.56 7.71
CA ASP A 104 -3.60 13.97 7.59
C ASP A 104 -3.54 14.44 6.11
N ARG A 105 -3.21 13.53 5.19
CA ARG A 105 -2.94 13.85 3.78
C ARG A 105 -4.09 13.51 2.82
N VAL A 106 -4.90 12.50 3.14
CA VAL A 106 -6.05 12.09 2.34
C VAL A 106 -7.28 12.82 2.86
N ARG A 107 -7.69 13.86 2.13
CA ARG A 107 -8.93 14.59 2.47
C ARG A 107 -10.13 13.76 2.04
N PRO A 108 -11.15 13.58 2.90
CA PRO A 108 -12.44 13.09 2.45
C PRO A 108 -12.99 14.07 1.41
N SER A 109 -13.36 13.53 0.25
CA SER A 109 -14.04 14.30 -0.80
C SER A 109 -15.49 14.55 -0.42
#